data_AF-A0A1J1J374-F1
#
_entry.id   AF-A0A1J1J374-F1
#
_cell.length_a   1.000
_cell.length_b   1.000
_cell.length_c   1.000
_cell.angle_alpha   90.00
_cell.angle_beta   90.00
_cell.angle_gamma   90.00
#
_symmetry.space_group_name_H-M   'P 1'
#
loop_
_entity.id
_entity.type
_entity.pdbx_description
1 polymer ?
#
loop_
_entity_poly.entity_id
_entity_poly.type
_entity_poly.pdbx_seq_one_letter_code
_entity_poly.pdbx_strand_id
1 'polypeptide(L)'
;MKFVLCDLRIVKGTLTVEEVYKDRDQFAALVREVAAPDVGRMGIEILSFTIKDVYDDVQYLQSLGKAQTASVKRDADSGVAEANRDAGIREAECEKTAMDVKYSTDTKIEDNSRMFKLQKANFDQEVNTAKAESALAYELQAAKIRQKIRNEEIQIDVVERKKQIEIESQEILRKDCELTSTVKLPAEAESYRVQTIAEGKRTQTLEAARAEAERIKKIGGAEALAIELVGKAEAERMRMKASVYKQYGDAAIMNIVLDSLPKLAVTYLYFSTNLLRNQGIDS
;
A
#
# COMPACT_ATOMS: atom_id res chain seq x y z
N MET A 1 24.39 -126.79 -65.03
CA MET A 1 24.47 -125.33 -64.75
C MET A 1 23.87 -124.44 -65.85
N LYS A 2 23.95 -124.79 -67.15
CA LYS A 2 23.30 -124.00 -68.22
C LYS A 2 21.75 -124.00 -68.19
N PHE A 3 21.09 -125.04 -67.68
CA PHE A 3 19.62 -125.14 -67.61
C PHE A 3 19.00 -124.07 -66.70
N VAL A 4 19.45 -123.96 -65.45
CA VAL A 4 18.98 -122.94 -64.49
C VAL A 4 19.13 -121.50 -65.00
N LEU A 5 20.15 -121.23 -65.83
CA LEU A 5 20.33 -119.91 -66.45
C LEU A 5 19.31 -119.61 -67.56
N CYS A 6 18.83 -120.64 -68.27
CA CYS A 6 17.77 -120.50 -69.27
C CYS A 6 16.43 -120.19 -68.59
N ASP A 7 16.11 -120.91 -67.51
CA ASP A 7 14.87 -120.71 -66.75
C ASP A 7 14.85 -119.35 -66.06
N LEU A 8 15.99 -118.92 -65.51
CA LEU A 8 16.16 -117.57 -64.98
C LEU A 8 15.88 -116.50 -66.03
N ARG A 9 16.29 -116.73 -67.29
CA ARG A 9 16.06 -115.78 -68.38
C ARG A 9 14.58 -115.71 -68.76
N ILE A 10 13.86 -116.83 -68.73
CA ILE A 10 12.42 -116.89 -69.03
C ILE A 10 11.65 -116.10 -67.97
N VAL A 11 11.92 -116.36 -66.68
CA VAL A 11 11.23 -115.68 -65.57
C VAL A 11 11.55 -114.18 -65.52
N LYS A 12 12.76 -113.76 -65.92
CA LYS A 12 13.08 -112.33 -66.09
C LYS A 12 12.30 -111.65 -67.20
N GLY A 13 11.80 -112.39 -68.19
CA GLY A 13 11.01 -111.83 -69.30
C GLY A 13 9.56 -111.52 -68.94
N THR A 14 9.04 -112.07 -67.84
CA THR A 14 7.63 -111.93 -67.44
C THR A 14 7.39 -110.89 -66.35
N LEU A 15 8.44 -110.43 -65.66
CA LEU A 15 8.36 -109.50 -64.52
C LEU A 15 9.05 -108.17 -64.84
N THR A 16 8.58 -107.07 -64.24
CA THR A 16 9.23 -105.76 -64.41
C THR A 16 10.44 -105.59 -63.49
N VAL A 17 11.31 -104.63 -63.80
CA VAL A 17 12.54 -104.37 -63.03
C VAL A 17 12.23 -103.92 -61.60
N GLU A 18 11.10 -103.23 -61.39
CA GLU A 18 10.65 -102.77 -60.08
C GLU A 18 10.19 -103.91 -59.19
N GLU A 19 9.46 -104.89 -59.75
CA GLU A 19 8.97 -106.05 -59.01
C GLU A 19 10.12 -106.96 -58.57
N VAL A 20 11.10 -107.18 -59.47
CA VAL A 20 12.32 -107.93 -59.14
C VAL A 20 13.13 -107.24 -58.04
N TYR A 21 13.11 -105.90 -57.98
CA TYR A 21 13.84 -105.14 -56.97
C TYR A 21 13.11 -105.07 -55.62
N LYS A 22 11.78 -104.91 -55.62
CA LYS A 22 10.96 -104.82 -54.41
C LYS A 22 10.83 -106.18 -53.71
N ASP A 23 10.58 -107.25 -54.47
CA ASP A 23 10.24 -108.57 -53.92
C ASP A 23 11.19 -109.68 -54.43
N ARG A 24 12.44 -109.64 -53.95
CA ARG A 24 13.49 -110.57 -54.35
C ARG A 24 13.19 -112.04 -54.01
N ASP A 25 12.50 -112.27 -52.89
CA ASP A 25 12.20 -113.62 -52.41
C ASP A 25 11.14 -114.31 -53.28
N GLN A 26 10.15 -113.54 -53.76
CA GLN A 26 9.11 -114.06 -54.66
C GLN A 26 9.72 -114.45 -56.01
N PHE A 27 10.59 -113.61 -56.56
CA PHE A 27 11.34 -113.94 -57.78
C PHE A 27 12.19 -115.20 -57.61
N ALA A 28 12.90 -115.34 -56.49
CA ALA A 28 13.74 -116.49 -56.20
C ALA A 28 12.94 -117.80 -56.05
N ALA A 29 11.74 -117.72 -55.47
CA ALA A 29 10.82 -118.86 -55.36
C ALA A 29 10.33 -119.33 -56.73
N LEU A 30 9.93 -118.38 -57.60
CA LEU A 30 9.42 -118.70 -58.93
C LEU A 30 10.47 -119.36 -59.83
N VAL A 31 11.72 -118.87 -59.80
CA VAL A 31 12.83 -119.49 -60.55
C VAL A 31 13.12 -120.90 -60.06
N ARG A 32 13.01 -121.15 -58.75
CA ARG A 32 13.20 -122.49 -58.17
C ARG A 32 12.12 -123.46 -58.67
N GLU A 33 10.86 -123.04 -58.67
CA GLU A 33 9.74 -123.86 -59.10
C GLU A 33 9.87 -124.30 -60.56
N VAL A 34 10.27 -123.38 -61.45
CA VAL A 34 10.45 -123.68 -62.88
C VAL A 34 11.70 -124.55 -63.13
N ALA A 35 12.80 -124.31 -62.43
CA ALA A 35 14.06 -125.02 -62.66
C ALA A 35 14.14 -126.40 -61.97
N ALA A 36 13.40 -126.62 -60.88
CA ALA A 36 13.38 -127.87 -60.11
C ALA A 36 13.14 -129.15 -60.95
N PRO A 37 12.14 -129.22 -61.87
CA PRO A 37 11.92 -130.43 -62.65
C PRO A 37 13.06 -130.74 -63.63
N ASP A 38 13.73 -129.72 -64.19
CA ASP A 38 14.76 -129.92 -65.22
C ASP A 38 16.09 -130.39 -64.62
N VAL A 39 16.48 -129.87 -63.45
CA VAL A 39 17.65 -130.37 -62.71
C VAL A 39 17.38 -131.73 -62.05
N GLY A 40 16.13 -131.98 -61.65
CA GLY A 40 15.70 -133.26 -61.07
C GLY A 40 15.85 -134.42 -62.05
N ARG A 41 15.56 -134.23 -63.34
CA ARG A 41 15.78 -135.25 -64.39
C ARG A 41 17.25 -135.64 -64.55
N MET A 42 18.18 -134.81 -64.09
CA MET A 42 19.62 -135.07 -64.10
C MET A 42 20.13 -135.63 -62.75
N GLY A 43 19.25 -135.81 -61.76
CA GLY A 43 19.62 -136.28 -60.42
C GLY A 43 20.27 -135.23 -59.51
N ILE A 44 20.05 -133.94 -59.78
CA ILE A 44 20.58 -132.82 -58.98
C ILE A 44 19.43 -132.09 -58.31
N GLU A 45 19.53 -131.81 -57.01
CA GLU A 45 18.56 -131.02 -56.24
C GLU A 45 19.09 -129.61 -55.93
N ILE A 46 18.21 -128.60 -56.01
CA ILE A 46 18.55 -127.22 -55.65
C ILE A 46 18.21 -127.02 -54.16
N LEU A 47 19.24 -126.96 -53.30
CA LEU A 47 19.09 -126.67 -51.87
C LEU A 47 18.63 -125.24 -51.60
N SER A 48 19.25 -124.26 -52.26
CA SER A 48 18.89 -122.86 -52.12
C SER A 48 19.22 -122.06 -53.37
N PHE A 49 18.40 -121.05 -53.64
CA PHE A 49 18.61 -120.08 -54.70
C PHE A 49 18.42 -118.70 -54.09
N THR A 50 19.50 -117.91 -54.08
CA THR A 50 19.51 -116.55 -53.56
C THR A 50 20.09 -115.63 -54.61
N ILE A 51 19.47 -114.46 -54.76
CA ILE A 51 19.98 -113.41 -55.63
C ILE A 51 21.06 -112.67 -54.84
N LYS A 52 22.28 -112.59 -55.38
CA LYS A 52 23.34 -111.79 -54.79
C LYS A 52 23.10 -110.31 -55.08
N ASP A 53 23.33 -109.92 -56.33
CA ASP A 53 23.27 -108.52 -56.75
C ASP A 53 22.49 -108.37 -58.06
N VAL A 54 21.77 -107.26 -58.16
CA VAL A 54 21.06 -106.84 -59.37
C VAL A 54 21.69 -105.52 -59.80
N TYR A 55 22.36 -105.53 -60.94
CA TYR A 55 22.97 -104.35 -61.53
C TYR A 55 22.17 -103.92 -62.76
N ASP A 56 22.08 -102.61 -62.93
CA ASP A 56 21.49 -101.95 -64.10
C ASP A 56 22.55 -101.05 -64.73
N ASP A 57 22.68 -101.11 -66.05
CA ASP A 57 23.64 -100.31 -66.82
C ASP A 57 23.09 -98.90 -67.11
N VAL A 58 21.76 -98.71 -67.06
CA VAL A 58 21.07 -97.47 -67.48
C VAL A 58 20.66 -96.60 -66.27
N GLN A 59 21.10 -96.93 -65.07
CA GLN A 59 20.94 -96.13 -63.85
C GLN A 59 19.47 -95.79 -63.47
N TYR A 60 18.52 -96.60 -63.92
CA TYR A 60 17.08 -96.42 -63.70
C TYR A 60 16.71 -96.55 -62.21
N LEU A 61 17.24 -97.59 -61.55
CA LEU A 61 16.99 -97.86 -60.12
C LEU A 61 17.45 -96.70 -59.21
N GLN A 62 18.57 -96.05 -59.55
CA GLN A 62 19.06 -94.91 -58.77
C GLN A 62 18.13 -93.69 -58.89
N SER A 63 17.49 -93.52 -60.05
CA SER A 63 16.62 -92.38 -60.31
C SER A 63 15.29 -92.50 -59.58
N LEU A 64 14.75 -93.71 -59.44
CA LEU A 64 13.55 -93.98 -58.64
C LEU A 64 13.76 -93.62 -57.16
N GLY A 65 14.92 -93.97 -56.60
CA GLY A 65 15.28 -93.62 -55.21
C GLY A 65 15.43 -92.11 -54.98
N LYS A 66 15.93 -91.36 -55.97
CA LYS A 66 16.07 -89.89 -55.89
C LYS A 66 14.70 -89.19 -55.76
N ALA A 67 13.70 -89.62 -56.53
CA ALA A 67 12.35 -89.05 -56.46
C ALA A 67 11.70 -89.25 -55.09
N GLN A 68 11.76 -90.47 -54.55
CA GLN A 68 11.18 -90.78 -53.24
C GLN A 68 11.89 -90.03 -52.11
N THR A 69 13.22 -89.95 -52.18
CA THR A 69 14.03 -89.20 -51.19
C THR A 69 13.71 -87.70 -51.24
N ALA A 70 13.49 -87.13 -52.43
CA ALA A 70 13.11 -85.73 -52.58
C ALA A 70 11.71 -85.44 -52.03
N SER A 71 10.75 -86.38 -52.18
CA SER A 71 9.41 -86.23 -51.59
C SER A 71 9.48 -86.22 -50.07
N VAL A 72 10.16 -87.20 -49.46
CA VAL A 72 10.28 -87.28 -48.00
C VAL A 72 11.00 -86.06 -47.43
N LYS A 73 12.04 -85.57 -48.10
CA LYS A 73 12.73 -84.33 -47.69
C LYS A 73 11.79 -83.12 -47.75
N ARG A 74 11.03 -82.97 -48.84
CA ARG A 74 10.05 -81.88 -48.98
C ARG A 74 9.00 -81.90 -47.87
N ASP A 75 8.48 -83.08 -47.55
CA ASP A 75 7.45 -83.23 -46.53
C ASP A 75 8.01 -82.93 -45.13
N ALA A 76 9.25 -83.39 -44.85
CA ALA A 76 9.96 -83.06 -43.63
C ALA A 76 10.23 -81.55 -43.50
N ASP A 77 10.73 -80.91 -44.57
CA ASP A 77 11.00 -79.47 -44.60
C ASP A 77 9.72 -78.65 -44.41
N SER A 78 8.60 -79.10 -44.99
CA SER A 78 7.29 -78.48 -44.83
C SER A 78 6.80 -78.58 -43.38
N GLY A 79 6.92 -79.76 -42.76
CA GLY A 79 6.56 -79.96 -41.35
C GLY A 79 7.41 -79.11 -40.40
N VAL A 80 8.72 -78.96 -40.67
CA VAL A 80 9.59 -78.06 -39.88
C VAL A 80 9.18 -76.60 -40.06
N ALA A 81 8.85 -76.17 -41.27
CA ALA A 81 8.42 -74.80 -41.55
C ALA A 81 7.08 -74.46 -40.88
N GLU A 82 6.12 -75.39 -40.87
CA GLU A 82 4.83 -75.23 -40.19
C GLU A 82 5.02 -75.17 -38.66
N ALA A 83 5.82 -76.08 -38.09
CA ALA A 83 6.10 -76.06 -36.65
C ALA A 83 6.79 -74.75 -36.21
N ASN A 84 7.73 -74.25 -37.00
CA ASN A 84 8.41 -72.98 -36.72
C ASN A 84 7.45 -71.78 -36.85
N ARG A 85 6.54 -71.80 -37.83
CA ARG A 85 5.52 -70.76 -38.00
C ARG A 85 4.59 -70.72 -36.79
N ASP A 86 4.07 -71.87 -36.37
CA ASP A 86 3.14 -71.97 -35.25
C ASP A 86 3.80 -71.60 -33.92
N ALA A 87 5.08 -71.97 -33.74
CA ALA A 87 5.88 -71.54 -32.61
C ALA A 87 6.03 -70.01 -32.60
N GLY A 88 6.38 -69.39 -33.74
CA GLY A 88 6.52 -67.95 -33.85
C GLY A 88 5.23 -67.17 -33.63
N ILE A 89 4.08 -67.67 -34.10
CA ILE A 89 2.77 -67.06 -33.85
C ILE A 89 2.45 -67.10 -32.36
N ARG A 90 2.60 -68.26 -31.72
CA ARG A 90 2.34 -68.40 -30.28
C ARG A 90 3.30 -67.55 -29.44
N GLU A 91 4.56 -67.45 -29.84
CA GLU A 91 5.53 -66.59 -29.17
C GLU A 91 5.12 -65.12 -29.26
N ALA A 92 4.77 -64.64 -30.46
CA ALA A 92 4.32 -63.27 -30.66
C ALA A 92 3.02 -62.94 -29.92
N GLU A 93 2.07 -63.87 -29.84
CA GLU A 93 0.83 -63.71 -29.05
C GLU A 93 1.11 -63.66 -27.55
N CYS A 94 1.97 -64.54 -27.04
CA CYS A 94 2.41 -64.51 -25.64
C CYS A 94 3.15 -63.20 -25.32
N GLU A 95 3.98 -62.71 -26.24
CA GLU A 95 4.72 -61.47 -26.05
C GLU A 95 3.78 -60.25 -26.03
N LYS A 96 2.83 -60.19 -26.97
CA LYS A 96 1.82 -59.12 -27.00
C LYS A 96 1.01 -59.08 -25.71
N THR A 97 0.50 -60.23 -25.27
CA THR A 97 -0.29 -60.30 -24.03
C THR A 97 0.52 -59.94 -22.80
N ALA A 98 1.80 -60.35 -22.73
CA ALA A 98 2.70 -59.97 -21.66
C ALA A 98 2.96 -58.44 -21.65
N MET A 99 3.16 -57.84 -22.81
CA MET A 99 3.33 -56.39 -22.94
C MET A 99 2.06 -55.63 -22.55
N ASP A 100 0.88 -56.07 -22.99
CA ASP A 100 -0.40 -55.45 -22.64
C ASP A 100 -0.63 -55.46 -21.12
N VAL A 101 -0.31 -56.57 -20.44
CA VAL A 101 -0.39 -56.67 -18.98
C VAL A 101 0.61 -55.74 -18.31
N LYS A 102 1.85 -55.65 -18.81
CA LYS A 102 2.87 -54.72 -18.29
C LYS A 102 2.40 -53.27 -18.41
N TYR A 103 1.99 -52.83 -19.60
CA TYR A 103 1.50 -51.47 -19.81
C TYR A 103 0.27 -51.14 -18.98
N SER A 104 -0.68 -52.07 -18.83
CA SER A 104 -1.84 -51.91 -17.95
C SER A 104 -1.42 -51.72 -16.48
N THR A 105 -0.42 -52.47 -16.04
CA THR A 105 0.10 -52.40 -14.68
C THR A 105 0.86 -51.10 -14.45
N ASP A 106 1.74 -50.72 -15.38
CA ASP A 106 2.52 -49.48 -15.30
C ASP A 106 1.61 -48.25 -15.31
N THR A 107 0.57 -48.25 -16.15
CA THR A 107 -0.44 -47.18 -16.16
C THR A 107 -1.10 -47.03 -14.79
N LYS A 108 -1.50 -48.15 -14.15
CA LYS A 108 -2.09 -48.13 -12.80
C LYS A 108 -1.11 -47.64 -11.73
N ILE A 109 0.17 -47.99 -11.83
CA ILE A 109 1.21 -47.53 -10.91
C ILE A 109 1.39 -46.02 -11.02
N GLU A 110 1.46 -45.50 -12.25
CA GLU A 110 1.58 -44.06 -12.50
C GLU A 110 0.33 -43.29 -12.07
N ASP A 111 -0.87 -43.83 -12.33
CA ASP A 111 -2.12 -43.24 -11.86
C ASP A 111 -2.17 -43.17 -10.33
N ASN A 112 -1.82 -44.26 -9.64
CA ASN A 112 -1.75 -44.27 -8.18
C ASN A 112 -0.69 -43.28 -7.66
N SER A 113 0.47 -43.21 -8.31
CA SER A 113 1.54 -42.29 -7.95
C SER A 113 1.13 -40.83 -8.15
N ARG A 114 0.43 -40.53 -9.24
CA ARG A 114 -0.14 -39.21 -9.52
C ARG A 114 -1.19 -38.84 -8.48
N MET A 115 -2.12 -39.75 -8.19
CA MET A 115 -3.16 -39.54 -7.18
C MET A 115 -2.56 -39.27 -5.80
N PHE A 116 -1.56 -40.06 -5.39
CA PHE A 116 -0.84 -39.85 -4.14
C PHE A 116 -0.16 -38.48 -4.09
N LYS A 117 0.54 -38.08 -5.17
CA LYS A 117 1.20 -36.77 -5.25
C LYS A 117 0.19 -35.61 -5.19
N LEU A 118 -0.97 -35.74 -5.86
CA LEU A 118 -2.04 -34.74 -5.80
C LEU A 118 -2.63 -34.62 -4.39
N GLN A 119 -2.92 -35.74 -3.73
CA GLN A 119 -3.41 -35.72 -2.35
C GLN A 119 -2.39 -35.09 -1.40
N LYS A 120 -1.11 -35.45 -1.54
CA LYS A 120 -0.03 -34.83 -0.75
C LYS A 120 0.03 -33.32 -0.98
N ALA A 121 -0.01 -32.87 -2.23
CA ALA A 121 0.01 -31.44 -2.55
C ALA A 121 -1.20 -30.70 -1.97
N ASN A 122 -2.40 -31.30 -1.99
CA ASN A 122 -3.60 -30.73 -1.37
C ASN A 122 -3.44 -30.60 0.15
N PHE A 123 -2.96 -31.65 0.83
CA PHE A 123 -2.70 -31.59 2.27
C PHE A 123 -1.61 -30.57 2.62
N ASP A 124 -0.53 -30.51 1.84
CA ASP A 124 0.52 -29.51 2.03
C ASP A 124 -0.03 -28.08 1.84
N GLN A 125 -0.91 -27.87 0.86
CA GLN A 125 -1.62 -26.61 0.68
C GLN A 125 -2.49 -26.26 1.90
N GLU A 126 -3.31 -27.19 2.38
CA GLU A 126 -4.16 -26.99 3.56
C GLU A 126 -3.36 -26.71 4.84
N VAL A 127 -2.26 -27.44 5.05
CA VAL A 127 -1.34 -27.23 6.17
C VAL A 127 -0.68 -25.86 6.06
N ASN A 128 -0.27 -25.45 4.87
CA ASN A 128 0.35 -24.15 4.64
C ASN A 128 -0.65 -23.00 4.82
N THR A 129 -1.89 -23.14 4.36
CA THR A 129 -2.93 -22.13 4.59
C THR A 129 -3.24 -22.01 6.09
N ALA A 130 -3.40 -23.13 6.80
CA ALA A 130 -3.64 -23.12 8.25
C ALA A 130 -2.48 -22.50 9.03
N LYS A 131 -1.22 -22.78 8.63
CA LYS A 131 -0.03 -22.14 9.22
C LYS A 131 0.02 -20.64 8.95
N ALA A 132 -0.27 -20.20 7.72
CA ALA A 132 -0.31 -18.79 7.35
C ALA A 132 -1.41 -18.05 8.12
N GLU A 133 -2.61 -18.63 8.23
CA GLU A 133 -3.70 -18.09 9.04
C GLU A 133 -3.32 -17.99 10.51
N SER A 134 -2.68 -19.01 11.07
CA SER A 134 -2.21 -19.00 12.46
C SER A 134 -1.17 -17.90 12.70
N ALA A 135 -0.23 -17.72 11.77
CA ALA A 135 0.78 -16.66 11.85
C ALA A 135 0.14 -15.27 11.77
N LEU A 136 -0.75 -15.04 10.80
CA LEU A 136 -1.49 -13.78 10.66
C LEU A 136 -2.38 -13.50 11.88
N ALA A 137 -3.03 -14.52 12.44
CA ALA A 137 -3.82 -14.38 13.66
C ALA A 137 -2.94 -13.96 14.85
N TYR A 138 -1.75 -14.54 14.99
CA TYR A 138 -0.78 -14.16 16.02
C TYR A 138 -0.33 -12.70 15.85
N GLU A 139 0.04 -12.29 14.63
CA GLU A 139 0.43 -10.91 14.32
C GLU A 139 -0.71 -9.92 14.57
N LEU A 140 -1.93 -10.26 14.17
CA LEU A 140 -3.13 -9.45 14.41
C LEU A 140 -3.38 -9.26 15.90
N GLN A 141 -3.26 -10.32 16.70
CA GLN A 141 -3.41 -10.22 18.15
C GLN A 141 -2.30 -9.38 18.79
N ALA A 142 -1.05 -9.55 18.36
CA ALA A 142 0.05 -8.71 18.80
C ALA A 142 -0.19 -7.23 18.49
N ALA A 143 -0.69 -6.92 17.28
CA ALA A 143 -1.04 -5.55 16.89
C ALA A 143 -2.18 -4.97 17.74
N LYS A 144 -3.25 -5.74 18.01
CA LYS A 144 -4.35 -5.32 18.90
C LYS A 144 -3.87 -5.03 20.31
N ILE A 145 -3.00 -5.88 20.86
CA ILE A 145 -2.42 -5.67 22.18
C ILE A 145 -1.56 -4.40 22.19
N ARG A 146 -0.70 -4.20 21.18
CA ARG A 146 0.08 -2.97 21.05
C ARG A 146 -0.79 -1.72 20.95
N GLN A 147 -1.90 -1.78 20.21
CA GLN A 147 -2.85 -0.68 20.14
C GLN A 147 -3.48 -0.37 21.50
N LYS A 148 -3.87 -1.40 22.27
CA LYS A 148 -4.38 -1.24 23.63
C LYS A 148 -3.33 -0.63 24.57
N ILE A 149 -2.09 -1.11 24.53
CA ILE A 149 -0.98 -0.56 25.31
C ILE A 149 -0.78 0.92 24.98
N ARG A 150 -0.71 1.27 23.69
CA ARG A 150 -0.57 2.68 23.26
C ARG A 150 -1.73 3.56 23.72
N ASN A 151 -2.95 3.05 23.67
CA ASN A 151 -4.11 3.80 24.17
C ASN A 151 -3.99 4.07 25.67
N GLU A 152 -3.51 3.10 26.44
CA GLU A 152 -3.27 3.26 27.87
C GLU A 152 -2.12 4.24 28.15
N GLU A 153 -1.01 4.15 27.40
CA GLU A 153 0.11 5.09 27.45
C GLU A 153 -0.36 6.53 27.22
N ILE A 154 -1.17 6.77 26.17
CA ILE A 154 -1.73 8.11 25.89
C ILE A 154 -2.62 8.59 27.04
N GLN A 155 -3.38 7.70 27.69
CA GLN A 155 -4.18 8.09 28.86
C GLN A 155 -3.30 8.50 30.03
N ILE A 156 -2.21 7.79 30.29
CA ILE A 156 -1.23 8.15 31.32
C ILE A 156 -0.66 9.54 31.01
N ASP A 157 -0.23 9.79 29.77
CA ASP A 157 0.30 11.09 29.34
C ASP A 157 -0.72 12.23 29.51
N VAL A 158 -1.98 11.99 29.15
CA VAL A 158 -3.06 12.98 29.33
C VAL A 158 -3.28 13.29 30.81
N VAL A 159 -3.25 12.29 31.68
CA VAL A 159 -3.38 12.48 33.12
C VAL A 159 -2.19 13.26 33.68
N GLU A 160 -0.96 12.94 33.26
CA GLU A 160 0.25 13.66 33.66
C GLU A 160 0.18 15.13 33.23
N ARG A 161 -0.15 15.39 31.96
CA ARG A 161 -0.28 16.76 31.43
C ARG A 161 -1.38 17.55 32.12
N LYS A 162 -2.53 16.92 32.42
CA LYS A 162 -3.60 17.56 33.20
C LYS A 162 -3.13 17.95 34.59
N LYS A 163 -2.41 17.07 35.29
CA LYS A 163 -1.83 17.39 36.61
C LYS A 163 -0.81 18.52 36.52
N GLN A 164 -0.01 18.57 35.46
CA GLN A 164 0.94 19.66 35.26
C GLN A 164 0.24 21.01 35.03
N ILE A 165 -0.79 21.04 34.19
CA ILE A 165 -1.62 22.24 34.00
C ILE A 165 -2.29 22.65 35.32
N GLU A 166 -2.75 21.69 36.12
CA GLU A 166 -3.34 21.97 37.43
C GLU A 166 -2.32 22.64 38.36
N ILE A 167 -1.10 22.10 38.47
CA ILE A 167 -0.02 22.70 39.27
C ILE A 167 0.31 24.11 38.76
N GLU A 168 0.49 24.28 37.44
CA GLU A 168 0.78 25.58 36.83
C GLU A 168 -0.34 26.60 37.10
N SER A 169 -1.61 26.18 37.01
CA SER A 169 -2.76 27.04 37.32
C SER A 169 -2.77 27.49 38.78
N GLN A 170 -2.42 26.58 39.70
CA GLN A 170 -2.30 26.90 41.12
C GLN A 170 -1.12 27.84 41.39
N GLU A 171 0.00 27.68 40.68
CA GLU A 171 1.12 28.62 40.76
C GLU A 171 0.78 30.02 40.24
N ILE A 172 0.04 30.11 39.12
CA ILE A 172 -0.44 31.39 38.58
C ILE A 172 -1.37 32.07 39.60
N LEU A 173 -2.30 31.34 40.19
CA LEU A 173 -3.19 31.89 41.22
C LEU A 173 -2.40 32.39 42.42
N ARG A 174 -1.42 31.63 42.90
CA ARG A 174 -0.56 32.06 44.02
C ARG A 174 0.22 33.33 43.67
N LYS A 175 0.80 33.39 42.45
CA LYS A 175 1.53 34.57 41.94
C LYS A 175 0.62 35.77 41.74
N ASP A 176 -0.61 35.61 41.26
CA ASP A 176 -1.55 36.73 41.10
C ASP A 176 -1.98 37.29 42.47
N CYS A 177 -2.20 36.42 43.46
CA CYS A 177 -2.41 36.84 44.84
C CYS A 177 -1.21 37.61 45.41
N GLU A 178 0.02 37.11 45.19
CA GLU A 178 1.26 37.79 45.59
C GLU A 178 1.39 39.16 44.91
N LEU A 179 1.25 39.24 43.58
CA LEU A 179 1.31 40.49 42.82
C LEU A 179 0.22 41.48 43.23
N THR A 180 -0.99 40.99 43.50
CA THR A 180 -2.09 41.83 43.97
C THR A 180 -1.78 42.42 45.34
N SER A 181 -1.21 41.61 46.25
CA SER A 181 -0.80 42.08 47.57
C SER A 181 0.40 43.03 47.55
N THR A 182 1.44 42.72 46.78
CA THR A 182 2.72 43.46 46.79
C THR A 182 2.70 44.69 45.89
N VAL A 183 2.01 44.65 44.75
CA VAL A 183 2.08 45.72 43.73
C VAL A 183 0.76 46.47 43.62
N LYS A 184 -0.36 45.76 43.42
CA LYS A 184 -1.65 46.44 43.15
C LYS A 184 -2.16 47.19 44.38
N LEU A 185 -2.24 46.54 45.55
CA LEU A 185 -2.77 47.19 46.76
C LEU A 185 -1.95 48.43 47.20
N PRO A 186 -0.60 48.40 47.23
CA PRO A 186 0.17 49.61 47.53
C PRO A 186 0.03 50.68 46.46
N ALA A 187 0.02 50.30 45.16
CA ALA A 187 -0.17 51.26 44.08
C ALA A 187 -1.55 51.92 44.12
N GLU A 188 -2.61 51.17 44.44
CA GLU A 188 -3.95 51.70 44.66
C GLU A 188 -3.99 52.62 45.89
N ALA A 189 -3.35 52.24 46.99
CA ALA A 189 -3.24 53.07 48.18
C ALA A 189 -2.47 54.38 47.92
N GLU A 190 -1.37 54.34 47.17
CA GLU A 190 -0.62 55.53 46.77
C GLU A 190 -1.41 56.41 45.80
N SER A 191 -2.06 55.82 44.79
CA SER A 191 -2.92 56.53 43.85
C SER A 191 -4.05 57.26 44.59
N TYR A 192 -4.73 56.57 45.50
CA TYR A 192 -5.78 57.16 46.33
C TYR A 192 -5.25 58.30 47.21
N ARG A 193 -4.06 58.13 47.81
CA ARG A 193 -3.40 59.17 48.60
C ARG A 193 -3.09 60.41 47.75
N VAL A 194 -2.52 60.22 46.57
CA VAL A 194 -2.17 61.31 45.64
C VAL A 194 -3.44 62.01 45.15
N GLN A 195 -4.48 61.27 44.79
CA GLN A 195 -5.76 61.83 44.38
C GLN A 195 -6.39 62.65 45.50
N THR A 196 -6.42 62.14 46.74
CA THR A 196 -6.95 62.87 47.90
C THR A 196 -6.16 64.16 48.17
N ILE A 197 -4.83 64.12 48.06
CA ILE A 197 -3.98 65.31 48.20
C ILE A 197 -4.24 66.30 47.05
N ALA A 198 -4.39 65.82 45.82
CA ALA A 198 -4.67 66.66 44.65
C ALA A 198 -6.07 67.30 44.74
N GLU A 199 -7.07 66.55 45.17
CA GLU A 199 -8.43 67.05 45.45
C GLU A 199 -8.41 68.08 46.58
N GLY A 200 -7.69 67.80 47.69
CA GLY A 200 -7.50 68.76 48.78
C GLY A 200 -6.79 70.04 48.35
N LYS A 201 -5.76 69.94 47.50
CA LYS A 201 -5.10 71.12 46.90
C LYS A 201 -6.04 71.87 45.97
N ARG A 202 -6.83 71.16 45.15
CA ARG A 202 -7.79 71.76 44.23
C ARG A 202 -8.92 72.48 44.97
N THR A 203 -9.42 71.91 46.07
CA THR A 203 -10.41 72.58 46.91
C THR A 203 -9.79 73.78 47.61
N GLN A 204 -8.57 73.66 48.14
CA GLN A 204 -7.85 74.79 48.74
C GLN A 204 -7.62 75.94 47.75
N THR A 205 -7.20 75.67 46.51
CA THR A 205 -7.00 76.72 45.50
C THR A 205 -8.31 77.35 45.07
N LEU A 206 -9.38 76.56 44.95
CA LEU A 206 -10.71 77.06 44.59
C LEU A 206 -11.31 77.92 45.70
N GLU A 207 -11.19 77.49 46.96
CA GLU A 207 -11.63 78.28 48.12
C GLU A 207 -10.77 79.54 48.32
N ALA A 208 -9.45 79.46 48.11
CA ALA A 208 -8.58 80.65 48.13
C ALA A 208 -8.95 81.64 47.01
N ALA A 209 -9.22 81.15 45.79
CA ALA A 209 -9.69 81.98 44.69
C ALA A 209 -11.07 82.59 44.97
N ARG A 210 -11.99 81.86 45.63
CA ARG A 210 -13.28 82.39 46.09
C ARG A 210 -13.10 83.46 47.16
N ALA A 211 -12.28 83.20 48.18
CA ALA A 211 -11.98 84.15 49.23
C ALA A 211 -11.34 85.44 48.67
N GLU A 212 -10.44 85.31 47.69
CA GLU A 212 -9.84 86.45 47.00
C GLU A 212 -10.86 87.21 46.14
N ALA A 213 -11.73 86.50 45.42
CA ALA A 213 -12.82 87.13 44.68
C ALA A 213 -13.79 87.88 45.60
N GLU A 214 -14.10 87.32 46.79
CA GLU A 214 -14.90 88.01 47.81
C GLU A 214 -14.17 89.22 48.40
N ARG A 215 -12.85 89.12 48.64
CA ARG A 215 -12.01 90.23 49.09
C ARG A 215 -12.05 91.38 48.09
N ILE A 216 -11.83 91.09 46.81
CA ILE A 216 -11.90 92.07 45.72
C ILE A 216 -13.30 92.67 45.62
N LYS A 217 -14.37 91.87 45.71
CA LYS A 217 -15.75 92.38 45.72
C LYS A 217 -16.02 93.32 46.91
N LYS A 218 -15.53 93.00 48.10
CA LYS A 218 -15.69 93.85 49.29
C LYS A 218 -14.88 95.14 49.19
N ILE A 219 -13.63 95.08 48.72
CA ILE A 219 -12.79 96.27 48.51
C ILE A 219 -13.38 97.13 47.39
N GLY A 220 -13.69 96.54 46.23
CA GLY A 220 -14.31 97.26 45.12
C GLY A 220 -15.69 97.83 45.47
N GLY A 221 -16.46 97.13 46.31
CA GLY A 221 -17.71 97.66 46.87
C GLY A 221 -17.47 98.84 47.83
N ALA A 222 -16.46 98.76 48.70
CA ALA A 222 -16.08 99.85 49.59
C ALA A 222 -15.54 101.06 48.81
N GLU A 223 -14.76 100.84 47.75
CA GLU A 223 -14.27 101.89 46.84
C GLU A 223 -15.42 102.52 46.07
N ALA A 224 -16.36 101.72 45.54
CA ALA A 224 -17.55 102.23 44.87
C ALA A 224 -18.41 103.09 45.82
N LEU A 225 -18.60 102.65 47.07
CA LEU A 225 -19.29 103.43 48.10
C LEU A 225 -18.52 104.71 48.48
N ALA A 226 -17.19 104.65 48.57
CA ALA A 226 -16.37 105.82 48.83
C ALA A 226 -16.47 106.85 47.69
N ILE A 227 -16.43 106.40 46.43
CA ILE A 227 -16.63 107.25 45.25
C ILE A 227 -18.07 107.80 45.23
N GLU A 228 -19.08 107.01 45.57
CA GLU A 228 -20.46 107.48 45.65
C GLU A 228 -20.65 108.54 46.74
N LEU A 229 -20.03 108.37 47.91
CA LEU A 229 -20.05 109.35 48.99
C LEU A 229 -19.30 110.63 48.62
N VAL A 230 -18.14 110.53 47.98
CA VAL A 230 -17.41 111.69 47.43
C VAL A 230 -18.26 112.39 46.38
N GLY A 231 -18.85 111.65 45.44
CA GLY A 231 -19.73 112.18 44.41
C GLY A 231 -21.00 112.84 44.97
N LYS A 232 -21.60 112.28 46.03
CA LYS A 232 -22.71 112.91 46.77
C LYS A 232 -22.25 114.17 47.48
N ALA A 233 -21.10 114.15 48.16
CA ALA A 233 -20.54 115.33 48.80
C ALA A 233 -20.20 116.42 47.78
N GLU A 234 -19.72 116.06 46.58
CA GLU A 234 -19.47 116.99 45.48
C GLU A 234 -20.77 117.54 44.89
N ALA A 235 -21.79 116.69 44.72
CA ALA A 235 -23.12 117.10 44.29
C ALA A 235 -23.80 118.02 45.32
N GLU A 236 -23.62 117.77 46.62
CA GLU A 236 -24.08 118.64 47.70
C GLU A 236 -23.27 119.94 47.75
N ARG A 237 -21.95 119.89 47.54
CA ARG A 237 -21.12 121.09 47.37
C ARG A 237 -21.56 121.93 46.18
N MET A 238 -21.89 121.30 45.05
CA MET A 238 -22.43 121.96 43.88
C MET A 238 -23.84 122.51 44.13
N ARG A 239 -24.69 121.80 44.87
CA ARG A 239 -26.02 122.30 45.30
C ARG A 239 -25.90 123.47 46.26
N MET A 240 -24.98 123.45 47.21
CA MET A 240 -24.70 124.58 48.10
C MET A 240 -24.13 125.76 47.34
N LYS A 241 -23.19 125.53 46.41
CA LYS A 241 -22.77 126.58 45.46
C LYS A 241 -23.97 127.13 44.70
N ALA A 242 -24.83 126.28 44.15
CA ALA A 242 -26.03 126.69 43.42
C ALA A 242 -27.05 127.43 44.30
N SER A 243 -27.22 127.07 45.58
CA SER A 243 -28.13 127.76 46.51
C SER A 243 -27.56 129.10 46.97
N VAL A 244 -26.24 129.19 47.15
CA VAL A 244 -25.53 130.46 47.35
C VAL A 244 -25.71 131.35 46.12
N TYR A 245 -25.53 130.83 44.90
CA TYR A 245 -25.80 131.58 43.66
C TYR A 245 -27.27 132.00 43.51
N LYS A 246 -28.22 131.25 44.10
CA LYS A 246 -29.66 131.56 44.04
C LYS A 246 -30.09 132.62 45.06
N GLN A 247 -29.39 132.74 46.19
CA GLN A 247 -29.65 133.77 47.22
C GLN A 247 -28.91 135.08 46.94
N TYR A 248 -27.83 135.05 46.14
CA TYR A 248 -27.24 136.27 45.56
C TYR A 248 -28.00 136.71 44.31
N GLY A 249 -29.22 137.26 44.51
CA GLY A 249 -29.95 138.00 43.48
C GLY A 249 -29.18 139.26 43.05
N ASP A 250 -29.07 139.45 41.74
CA ASP A 250 -28.47 140.55 40.94
C ASP A 250 -27.03 141.03 41.22
N ALA A 251 -26.46 140.83 42.42
CA ALA A 251 -25.10 141.31 42.74
C ALA A 251 -23.95 140.35 42.36
N ALA A 252 -24.22 139.04 42.20
CA ALA A 252 -23.18 138.05 41.88
C ALA A 252 -22.90 137.89 40.37
N ILE A 253 -23.85 138.26 39.50
CA ILE A 253 -23.64 138.24 38.04
C ILE A 253 -22.58 139.27 37.63
N MET A 254 -22.54 140.43 38.29
CA MET A 254 -21.52 141.46 38.02
C MET A 254 -20.10 141.03 38.43
N ASN A 255 -19.94 140.29 39.53
CA ASN A 255 -18.62 139.88 40.00
C ASN A 255 -18.03 138.72 39.16
N ILE A 256 -18.86 137.79 38.67
CA ILE A 256 -18.41 136.68 37.81
C ILE A 256 -18.00 137.18 36.40
N VAL A 257 -18.64 138.21 35.87
CA VAL A 257 -18.21 138.85 34.61
C VAL A 257 -16.86 139.56 34.79
N LEU A 258 -16.60 140.17 35.96
CA LEU A 258 -15.31 140.80 36.26
C LEU A 258 -14.16 139.78 36.52
N ASP A 259 -14.44 138.62 37.12
CA ASP A 259 -13.42 137.58 37.43
C ASP A 259 -13.13 136.61 36.27
N SER A 260 -14.00 136.54 35.25
CA SER A 260 -13.82 135.71 34.04
C SER A 260 -13.12 136.46 32.89
N LEU A 261 -13.06 137.79 32.93
CA LEU A 261 -12.33 138.63 31.97
C LEU A 261 -10.82 138.31 31.86
N PRO A 262 -10.07 138.01 32.95
CA PRO A 262 -8.65 137.66 32.84
C PRO A 262 -8.41 136.30 32.17
N LYS A 263 -9.34 135.35 32.29
CA LYS A 263 -9.15 133.98 31.79
C LYS A 263 -9.42 133.86 30.29
N LEU A 264 -10.27 134.73 29.72
CA LEU A 264 -10.41 134.89 28.27
C LEU A 264 -9.20 135.60 27.64
N ALA A 265 -8.59 136.55 28.36
CA ALA A 265 -7.38 137.23 27.89
C ALA A 265 -6.16 136.28 27.79
N VAL A 266 -6.02 135.31 28.71
CA VAL A 266 -4.92 134.33 28.68
C VAL A 266 -5.12 133.28 27.57
N THR A 267 -6.33 132.84 27.28
CA THR A 267 -6.58 131.93 26.14
C THR A 267 -6.35 132.62 24.79
N TYR A 268 -6.67 133.91 24.65
CA TYR A 268 -6.28 134.67 23.44
C TYR A 268 -4.75 134.82 23.31
N LEU A 269 -4.02 135.00 24.41
CA LEU A 269 -2.55 135.02 24.39
C LEU A 269 -1.95 133.65 24.06
N TYR A 270 -2.52 132.54 24.51
CA TYR A 270 -2.06 131.18 24.14
C TYR A 270 -2.42 130.81 22.69
N PHE A 271 -3.53 131.34 22.17
CA PHE A 271 -3.90 131.15 20.77
C PHE A 271 -3.02 132.02 19.85
N SER A 272 -2.73 133.28 20.23
CA SER A 272 -1.88 134.20 19.45
C SER A 272 -0.39 133.86 19.50
N THR A 273 0.11 133.26 20.59
CA THR A 273 1.51 132.79 20.67
C THR A 273 1.73 131.45 19.95
N ASN A 274 0.69 130.65 19.74
CA ASN A 274 0.74 129.48 18.84
C ASN A 274 0.41 129.82 17.38
N LEU A 275 -0.18 130.99 17.09
CA LEU A 275 -0.46 131.44 15.72
C LEU A 275 0.78 131.97 14.97
N LEU A 276 1.91 132.23 15.66
CA LEU A 276 3.16 132.76 15.07
C LEU A 276 4.36 131.79 15.18
N ARG A 277 4.15 130.53 15.59
CA ARG A 277 5.23 129.51 15.70
C ARG A 277 5.12 128.32 14.73
N ASN A 278 4.08 128.30 13.88
CA ASN A 278 3.80 127.19 12.95
C ASN A 278 3.73 127.67 11.47
N GLN A 279 4.34 128.83 11.13
CA GLN A 279 4.37 129.46 9.80
C GLN A 279 5.78 130.04 9.50
N GLY A 280 6.62 129.25 8.83
CA GLY A 280 7.93 129.58 8.27
C GLY A 280 8.18 130.99 7.68
N ILE A 281 8.89 131.92 8.36
CA ILE A 281 10.15 132.68 7.96
C ILE A 281 10.83 133.34 9.21
N ASP A 282 12.05 132.88 9.55
CA ASP A 282 12.67 132.63 10.89
C ASP A 282 11.84 132.03 12.05
N SER A 283 11.22 130.87 11.86
CA SER A 283 10.38 130.63 10.72
C SER A 283 9.12 129.91 11.17
#